data_AF-D2BFX0-F1
#
_entry.id   AF-D2BFX0-F1
#
_cell.length_a   1.000
_cell.length_b   1.000
_cell.length_c   1.000
_cell.angle_alpha   90.00
_cell.angle_beta   90.00
_cell.angle_gamma   90.00
#
_symmetry.space_group_name_H-M   'P 1'
#
loop_
_entity.id
_entity.type
_entity.pdbx_description
1 polymer ?
#
loop_
_entity_poly.entity_id
_entity_poly.type
_entity_poly.pdbx_seq_one_letter_code
_entity_poly.pdbx_strand_id
1 'polypeptide(L)'
;MTDQPNPAQVTSFDHHRLADLPEYNRVGKALNDLLTAINRAEIEISQPEWLDAVRNLTAALPFADGCDECPPVSITVPARTEIDTDGWLTGYYKCTEHGRQWTSGWALDAPTWF
;
A
#
# COMPACT_ATOMS: atom_id res chain seq x y z
N MET A 1 -34.63 -8.13 0.64
CA MET A 1 -33.21 -8.02 0.27
C MET A 1 -32.98 -6.57 -0.13
N THR A 2 -32.19 -5.84 0.62
CA THR A 2 -31.74 -4.49 0.24
C THR A 2 -30.60 -4.67 -0.74
N ASP A 3 -30.80 -4.30 -2.01
CA ASP A 3 -29.72 -4.16 -2.99
C ASP A 3 -28.80 -3.03 -2.52
N GLN A 4 -27.79 -3.39 -1.73
CA GLN A 4 -26.70 -2.45 -1.47
C GLN A 4 -25.88 -2.33 -2.75
N PRO A 5 -25.69 -1.10 -3.29
CA PRO A 5 -24.89 -0.90 -4.49
C PRO A 5 -23.48 -1.40 -4.24
N ASN A 6 -22.92 -2.19 -5.16
CA ASN A 6 -21.55 -2.70 -5.07
C ASN A 6 -20.56 -1.53 -4.98
N PRO A 7 -20.06 -1.20 -3.77
CA PRO A 7 -19.25 -0.01 -3.56
C PRO A 7 -17.83 -0.19 -4.10
N ALA A 8 -17.42 -1.44 -4.33
CA ALA A 8 -16.15 -1.79 -4.94
C ALA A 8 -16.19 -1.74 -6.49
N GLN A 9 -17.37 -1.59 -7.10
CA GLN A 9 -17.57 -1.60 -8.56
C GLN A 9 -17.00 -2.85 -9.27
N VAL A 10 -16.79 -3.94 -8.53
CA VAL A 10 -16.28 -5.23 -9.01
C VAL A 10 -17.36 -5.94 -9.84
N THR A 11 -17.25 -5.93 -11.17
CA THR A 11 -18.26 -6.54 -12.07
C THR A 11 -17.98 -8.01 -12.39
N SER A 12 -16.72 -8.43 -12.38
CA SER A 12 -16.26 -9.82 -12.44
C SER A 12 -14.76 -9.84 -12.12
N PHE A 13 -14.33 -10.75 -11.25
CA PHE A 13 -12.93 -10.90 -10.86
C PHE A 13 -12.57 -12.38 -10.85
N ASP A 14 -11.71 -12.79 -11.77
CA ASP A 14 -11.12 -14.13 -11.78
C ASP A 14 -9.63 -14.04 -11.45
N HIS A 15 -9.30 -14.35 -10.19
CA HIS A 15 -7.94 -14.39 -9.68
C HIS A 15 -7.41 -15.81 -9.52
N HIS A 16 -8.02 -16.83 -10.14
CA HIS A 16 -7.65 -18.23 -9.87
C HIS A 16 -6.14 -18.48 -9.98
N ARG A 17 -5.49 -17.90 -11.00
CA ARG A 17 -4.03 -18.02 -11.20
C ARG A 17 -3.18 -17.42 -10.08
N LEU A 18 -3.68 -16.36 -9.43
CA LEU A 18 -3.01 -15.73 -8.29
C LEU A 18 -3.35 -16.48 -7.00
N ALA A 19 -4.58 -16.97 -6.86
CA ALA A 19 -5.05 -17.67 -5.67
C ALA A 19 -4.28 -18.98 -5.38
N ASP A 20 -3.67 -19.58 -6.40
CA ASP A 20 -2.78 -20.73 -6.26
C ASP A 20 -1.44 -20.40 -5.59
N LEU A 21 -1.05 -19.12 -5.53
CA LEU A 21 0.19 -18.69 -4.90
C LEU A 21 0.02 -18.62 -3.37
N PRO A 22 0.93 -19.21 -2.56
CA PRO A 22 0.94 -19.03 -1.11
C PRO A 22 0.94 -17.56 -0.68
N GLU A 23 1.62 -16.70 -1.45
CA GLU A 23 1.72 -15.25 -1.25
C GLU A 23 0.36 -14.56 -1.31
N TYR A 24 -0.55 -15.02 -2.17
CA TYR A 24 -1.89 -14.44 -2.26
C TYR A 24 -2.67 -14.59 -0.95
N ASN A 25 -2.60 -15.78 -0.35
CA ASN A 25 -3.21 -16.03 0.97
C ASN A 25 -2.52 -15.22 2.08
N ARG A 26 -1.19 -15.05 2.03
CA ARG A 26 -0.46 -14.20 2.99
C ARG A 26 -0.88 -12.74 2.89
N VAL A 27 -1.02 -12.20 1.67
CA VAL A 27 -1.49 -10.83 1.43
C VAL A 27 -2.92 -10.66 1.92
N GLY A 28 -3.82 -11.61 1.60
CA GLY A 28 -5.20 -11.58 2.08
C GLY A 28 -5.28 -11.53 3.61
N LYS A 29 -4.47 -12.35 4.30
CA LYS A 29 -4.36 -12.30 5.76
C LYS A 29 -3.81 -10.96 6.27
N ALA A 30 -2.74 -10.45 5.67
CA ALA A 30 -2.13 -9.18 6.08
C ALA A 30 -3.11 -7.99 5.95
N LEU A 31 -3.89 -7.95 4.87
CA LEU A 31 -4.92 -6.92 4.67
C LEU A 31 -6.04 -7.02 5.72
N ASN A 32 -6.49 -8.23 6.07
CA ASN A 32 -7.47 -8.45 7.13
C ASN A 32 -6.93 -8.02 8.52
N ASP A 33 -5.67 -8.34 8.80
CA ASP A 33 -5.03 -7.95 10.06
C ASP A 33 -4.90 -6.42 10.15
N LEU A 34 -4.60 -5.73 9.05
CA LEU A 34 -4.56 -4.27 8.98
C LEU A 34 -5.94 -3.66 9.24
N LEU A 35 -6.99 -4.13 8.57
CA LEU A 35 -8.37 -3.67 8.81
C LEU A 35 -8.79 -3.87 10.28
N THR A 36 -8.41 -5.00 10.88
CA THR A 36 -8.64 -5.28 12.30
C THR A 36 -7.90 -4.28 13.20
N ALA A 37 -6.66 -3.93 12.89
CA ALA A 37 -5.89 -2.95 13.64
C ALA A 37 -6.49 -1.54 13.54
N ILE A 38 -6.95 -1.13 12.36
CA ILE A 38 -7.64 0.14 12.11
C ILE A 38 -8.91 0.23 12.98
N ASN A 39 -9.76 -0.81 12.94
CA ASN A 39 -10.97 -0.87 13.74
C ASN A 39 -10.67 -0.81 15.25
N ARG A 40 -9.62 -1.50 15.71
CA ARG A 40 -9.18 -1.46 17.11
C ARG A 40 -8.65 -0.09 17.53
N ALA A 41 -8.04 0.65 16.60
CA ALA A 41 -7.57 2.00 16.82
C ALA A 41 -8.69 3.05 16.73
N GLU A 42 -9.95 2.63 16.53
CA GLU A 42 -11.13 3.50 16.38
C GLU A 42 -10.96 4.54 15.26
N ILE A 43 -10.21 4.17 14.20
CA ILE A 43 -10.06 5.01 13.02
C ILE A 43 -11.27 4.74 12.11
N GLU A 44 -12.15 5.73 12.01
CA GLU A 44 -13.28 5.69 11.08
C GLU A 44 -12.76 5.81 9.64
N ILE A 45 -12.98 4.75 8.85
CA ILE A 45 -12.68 4.73 7.42
C ILE A 45 -13.83 4.05 6.68
N SER A 46 -14.34 4.71 5.63
CA SER A 46 -15.34 4.12 4.77
C SER A 46 -14.72 3.07 3.85
N GLN A 47 -15.54 2.17 3.29
CA GLN A 47 -15.05 1.17 2.34
C GLN A 47 -14.37 1.79 1.10
N PRO A 48 -14.89 2.88 0.47
CA PRO A 48 -14.18 3.57 -0.60
C PRO A 48 -12.80 4.09 -0.18
N GLU A 49 -12.70 4.75 0.97
CA GLU A 49 -11.42 5.26 1.49
C GLU A 49 -10.42 4.13 1.78
N TRP A 50 -10.91 2.99 2.29
CA TRP A 50 -10.07 1.80 2.50
C TRP A 50 -9.55 1.23 1.18
N LEU A 51 -10.42 1.11 0.17
CA LEU A 51 -10.01 0.61 -1.15
C LEU A 51 -8.99 1.55 -1.81
N ASP A 52 -9.22 2.86 -1.73
CA ASP A 52 -8.27 3.86 -2.24
C ASP A 52 -6.94 3.81 -1.48
N ALA A 53 -6.96 3.65 -0.15
CA ALA A 53 -5.75 3.50 0.65
C ALA A 53 -4.94 2.25 0.24
N VAL A 54 -5.57 1.08 0.08
CA VAL A 54 -4.89 -0.15 -0.36
C VAL A 54 -4.38 0.00 -1.80
N ARG A 55 -5.13 0.64 -2.68
CA ARG A 55 -4.72 0.88 -4.07
C ARG A 55 -3.52 1.81 -4.14
N ASN A 56 -3.51 2.88 -3.36
CA ASN A 56 -2.40 3.81 -3.27
C ASN A 56 -1.16 3.15 -2.64
N LEU A 57 -1.35 2.35 -1.60
CA LEU A 57 -0.25 1.59 -0.97
C LEU A 57 0.40 0.62 -1.95
N THR A 58 -0.41 -0.14 -2.70
CA THR A 58 0.12 -1.10 -3.70
C THR A 58 0.81 -0.40 -4.86
N ALA A 59 0.28 0.75 -5.32
CA ALA A 59 0.93 1.59 -6.33
C ALA A 59 2.25 2.21 -5.85
N ALA A 60 2.41 2.37 -4.52
CA ALA A 60 3.61 2.94 -3.92
C ALA A 60 4.74 1.92 -3.67
N LEU A 61 4.44 0.62 -3.69
CA LEU A 61 5.43 -0.44 -3.45
C LEU A 61 6.69 -0.31 -4.31
N PRO A 62 6.64 0.01 -5.64
CA PRO A 62 7.83 0.19 -6.48
C PRO A 62 8.80 1.27 -6.04
N PHE A 63 8.33 2.15 -5.16
CA PHE A 63 9.10 3.26 -4.61
C PHE A 63 9.43 2.99 -3.13
N ALA A 64 9.38 1.75 -2.66
CA ALA A 64 9.83 1.43 -1.31
C ALA A 64 11.32 1.75 -1.15
N ASP A 65 11.69 2.24 0.04
CA ASP A 65 13.05 2.69 0.34
C ASP A 65 13.52 2.09 1.67
N GLY A 66 14.83 2.06 1.88
CA GLY A 66 15.44 1.55 3.10
C GLY A 66 15.68 2.64 4.14
N CYS A 67 15.58 2.28 5.42
CA CYS A 67 16.22 3.07 6.47
C CYS A 67 17.67 2.62 6.61
N ASP A 68 18.64 3.52 6.47
CA ASP A 68 20.08 3.24 6.59
C ASP A 68 20.52 2.75 7.99
N GLU A 69 19.70 3.00 9.01
CA GLU A 69 19.89 2.52 10.39
C GLU A 69 19.29 1.12 10.61
N CYS A 70 18.47 0.62 9.68
CA CYS A 70 17.90 -0.72 9.74
C CYS A 70 18.77 -1.74 8.98
N PRO A 71 18.61 -3.05 9.26
CA PRO A 71 19.22 -4.09 8.44
C PRO A 71 18.85 -3.91 6.95
N PRO A 72 19.72 -4.29 5.99
CA PRO A 72 19.57 -4.01 4.55
C PRO A 72 18.28 -4.52 3.88
N VAL A 73 17.49 -5.32 4.59
CA VAL A 73 16.23 -5.92 4.12
C VAL A 73 14.98 -5.18 4.63
N SER A 74 15.14 -4.12 5.42
CA SER A 74 14.02 -3.34 5.95
C SER A 74 13.53 -2.33 4.92
N ILE A 75 12.59 -2.77 4.08
CA ILE A 75 11.88 -1.89 3.14
C ILE A 75 10.78 -1.13 3.88
N THR A 76 10.71 0.17 3.65
CA THR A 76 9.66 1.06 4.13
C THR A 76 8.87 1.56 2.91
N VAL A 77 7.56 1.33 2.91
CA VAL A 77 6.66 1.90 1.91
C VAL A 77 6.38 3.35 2.30
N PRO A 78 6.32 4.31 1.35
CA PRO A 78 6.04 5.69 1.72
C PRO A 78 4.66 5.82 2.35
N ALA A 79 4.56 6.58 3.43
CA ALA A 79 3.31 6.93 4.09
C ALA A 79 2.47 7.92 3.26
N ARG A 80 3.12 8.65 2.36
CA ARG A 80 2.51 9.59 1.42
C ARG A 80 3.37 9.65 0.16
N THR A 81 2.74 9.83 -0.99
CA THR A 81 3.42 10.17 -2.23
C THR A 81 2.86 11.47 -2.80
N GLU A 82 3.70 12.26 -3.43
CA GLU A 82 3.33 13.43 -4.22
C GLU A 82 3.91 13.25 -5.62
N ILE A 83 3.10 13.52 -6.65
CA ILE A 83 3.55 13.51 -8.04
C ILE A 83 3.46 14.94 -8.54
N ASP A 84 4.56 15.48 -9.03
CA ASP A 84 4.56 16.79 -9.66
C ASP A 84 4.15 16.74 -11.14
N THR A 85 4.00 17.91 -11.77
CA THR A 85 3.59 18.03 -13.16
C THR A 85 4.60 17.49 -14.16
N ASP A 86 5.85 17.32 -13.75
CA ASP A 86 6.97 16.89 -14.59
C ASP A 86 7.20 15.37 -14.51
N GLY A 87 6.34 14.65 -13.76
CA GLY A 87 6.41 13.20 -13.63
C GLY A 87 7.44 12.73 -12.61
N TRP A 88 7.75 13.57 -11.61
CA TRP A 88 8.57 13.20 -10.47
C TRP A 88 7.68 12.81 -9.28
N LEU A 89 7.94 11.64 -8.70
CA LEU A 89 7.30 11.15 -7.49
C LEU A 89 8.21 11.41 -6.28
N THR A 90 7.67 12.08 -5.27
CA THR A 90 8.30 12.22 -3.94
C THR A 90 7.57 11.33 -2.94
N GLY A 91 8.27 10.37 -2.34
CA GLY A 91 7.77 9.55 -1.24
C GLY A 91 8.19 10.11 0.11
N TYR A 92 7.30 10.05 1.09
CA TYR A 92 7.54 10.44 2.48
C TYR A 92 7.55 9.20 3.37
N TYR A 93 8.66 8.95 4.05
CA TYR A 93 8.90 7.70 4.78
C TYR A 93 8.94 7.93 6.28
N LYS A 94 8.53 6.91 7.04
CA LYS A 94 8.68 6.85 8.49
C LYS A 94 9.09 5.45 8.90
N CYS A 95 10.30 5.29 9.42
CA CYS A 95 10.77 4.04 9.99
C CYS A 95 9.98 3.74 11.27
N THR A 96 9.39 2.55 11.36
CA THR A 96 8.63 2.11 12.55
C THR A 96 9.54 1.69 13.71
N GLU A 97 10.79 1.33 13.44
CA GLU A 97 11.76 0.88 14.44
C GLU A 97 12.47 2.06 15.12
N HIS A 98 12.99 3.00 14.33
CA HIS A 98 13.82 4.11 14.82
C HIS A 98 13.09 5.46 14.81
N GLY A 99 11.89 5.54 14.24
CA GLY A 99 11.11 6.78 14.15
C GLY A 99 11.65 7.81 13.16
N ARG A 100 12.78 7.53 12.48
CA ARG A 100 13.38 8.38 11.45
C ARG A 100 12.37 8.66 10.33
N GLN A 101 12.36 9.90 9.87
CA GLN A 101 11.57 10.36 8.74
C GLN A 101 12.49 10.90 7.65
N TRP A 102 12.19 10.58 6.40
CA TRP A 102 12.94 11.07 5.25
C TRP A 102 12.05 11.16 4.01
N THR A 103 12.59 11.77 2.96
CA THR A 103 11.95 11.85 1.66
C THR A 103 12.90 11.32 0.60
N SER A 104 12.36 10.58 -0.34
CA SER A 104 13.09 10.05 -1.50
C SER A 104 12.27 10.31 -2.75
N GLY A 105 12.96 10.46 -3.89
CA GLY A 105 12.34 10.88 -5.15
C GLY A 105 12.71 9.96 -6.31
N TRP A 106 11.75 9.73 -7.20
CA TRP A 106 11.89 8.88 -8.38
C TRP A 106 11.22 9.53 -9.58
N ALA A 107 11.84 9.39 -10.74
CA ALA A 107 11.12 9.63 -11.99
C ALA A 107 10.08 8.52 -12.19
N LEU A 108 8.88 8.85 -12.68
CA LEU A 108 7.83 7.84 -12.91
C LEU A 108 8.18 6.83 -14.01
N ASP A 109 9.16 7.15 -14.86
CA ASP A 109 9.73 6.25 -15.88
C ASP A 109 10.94 5.48 -15.36
N ALA A 110 11.33 5.66 -14.10
CA ALA A 110 12.41 4.90 -13.51
C ALA A 110 12.06 3.41 -13.52
N PRO A 111 13.01 2.53 -13.87
CA PRO A 111 12.79 1.10 -13.81
C PRO A 111 12.42 0.69 -12.39
N THR A 112 11.39 -0.14 -12.25
CA THR A 112 11.03 -0.73 -10.97
C THR A 112 12.12 -1.73 -10.57
N TRP A 113 12.85 -1.43 -9.51
CA TRP A 113 13.89 -2.31 -8.99
C TRP A 113 13.27 -3.31 -8.01
N PHE A 114 12.69 -4.38 -8.55
CA PHE A 114 12.28 -5.57 -7.79
C PHE A 114 12.88 -6.83 -8.40
#